data_AF-A0A4Q5R214-F1
#
_entry.id   AF-A0A4Q5R214-F1
#
_cell.length_a   1.000
_cell.length_b   1.000
_cell.length_c   1.000
_cell.angle_alpha   90.00
_cell.angle_beta   90.00
_cell.angle_gamma   90.00
#
_symmetry.space_group_name_H-M   'P 1'
#
loop_
_entity.id
_entity.type
_entity.pdbx_description
1 polymer ?
#
loop_
_entity_poly.entity_id
_entity_poly.type
_entity_poly.pdbx_seq_one_letter_code
_entity_poly.pdbx_strand_id
1 'polypeptide(L)'
;MQIHRFENGSYIIAETIKLGHNVHVGPHTTIRATECVIGDDVTIGSHNAFLVGQRLEIGALTTIGHHNNLTARTIRIGEYVYWDSHVTVGHGGKFSPDAHLTVGSYSMICARITLNTNHRIDIGEYVGIGEDVMVWTHGSFLPILEGFPADFGPVSIGHHVWLPARTIVLPNRRIGNHVVVGTNSLINKDLPDGCLAGGIPAKILRENAYPSHDPARNATLVRQVLADYAELAAYKDLHAELHYDEARQTIRCNEVVFNLDTLKTHGTFTRVEEDFRDFLRRRGIKFYTGQPFTSADVAFTWRAVKNPAFIAESKDGTEEIVAIETPNALTVICRYATVSPTFATTLFTFGILPRHLLEGVDLNTASYGDKPIGTGPFMVTAFKRGQYVLTERFPG
;
A
#
# COMPACT_ATOMS: atom_id res chain seq x y z
N MET A 1 -1.99 -37.96 -3.00
CA MET A 1 -2.66 -36.67 -3.22
C MET A 1 -3.70 -36.48 -2.13
N GLN A 2 -3.54 -35.44 -1.32
CA GLN A 2 -4.42 -35.02 -0.23
C GLN A 2 -5.41 -33.96 -0.73
N ILE A 3 -6.61 -33.95 -0.16
CA ILE A 3 -7.62 -32.92 -0.39
C ILE A 3 -8.09 -32.41 0.97
N HIS A 4 -7.86 -31.14 1.26
CA HIS A 4 -8.41 -30.47 2.44
C HIS A 4 -9.61 -29.63 1.99
N ARG A 5 -10.79 -29.88 2.55
CA ARG A 5 -12.04 -29.18 2.21
C ARG A 5 -12.48 -28.32 3.38
N PHE A 6 -12.85 -27.07 3.10
CA PHE A 6 -13.47 -26.18 4.07
C PHE A 6 -14.99 -26.24 3.95
N GLU A 7 -15.71 -25.91 5.03
CA GLU A 7 -17.18 -25.94 5.08
C GLU A 7 -17.84 -25.01 4.06
N ASN A 8 -17.14 -23.95 3.65
CA ASN A 8 -17.61 -22.95 2.68
C ASN A 8 -17.38 -23.36 1.20
N GLY A 9 -17.02 -24.61 0.94
CA GLY A 9 -16.83 -25.16 -0.40
C GLY A 9 -15.47 -24.87 -1.04
N SER A 10 -14.59 -24.12 -0.38
CA SER A 10 -13.19 -23.99 -0.81
C SER A 10 -12.38 -25.25 -0.52
N TYR A 11 -11.28 -25.46 -1.25
CA TYR A 11 -10.43 -26.63 -1.06
C TYR A 11 -8.98 -26.43 -1.50
N ILE A 12 -8.09 -27.21 -0.87
CA ILE A 12 -6.67 -27.33 -1.19
C ILE A 12 -6.40 -28.76 -1.68
N ILE A 13 -5.72 -28.90 -2.82
CA ILE A 13 -5.27 -30.19 -3.37
C ILE A 13 -3.74 -30.14 -3.46
N ALA A 14 -3.06 -31.02 -2.72
CA ALA A 14 -1.62 -31.18 -2.83
C ALA A 14 -1.14 -32.58 -2.46
N GLU A 15 0.10 -32.93 -2.80
CA GLU A 15 0.71 -34.17 -2.29
C GLU A 15 1.01 -34.05 -0.80
N THR A 16 1.47 -32.86 -0.37
CA THR A 16 1.65 -32.50 1.03
C THR A 16 0.95 -31.18 1.35
N ILE A 17 0.19 -31.17 2.45
CA ILE A 17 -0.47 -29.97 2.98
C ILE A 17 0.02 -29.75 4.42
N LYS A 18 0.50 -28.53 4.70
CA LYS A 18 0.83 -28.06 6.05
C LYS A 18 0.10 -26.74 6.29
N LEU A 19 -0.81 -26.71 7.25
CA LEU A 19 -1.58 -25.53 7.64
C LEU A 19 -1.19 -25.15 9.07
N GLY A 20 -0.94 -23.85 9.27
CA GLY A 20 -0.79 -23.25 10.58
C GLY A 20 -2.11 -23.15 11.35
N HIS A 21 -2.03 -22.53 12.52
CA HIS A 21 -3.18 -22.20 13.35
C HIS A 21 -3.99 -21.05 12.76
N ASN A 22 -5.31 -21.07 12.94
CA ASN A 22 -6.21 -19.97 12.56
C ASN A 22 -6.14 -19.54 11.07
N VAL A 23 -5.90 -20.50 10.17
CA VAL A 23 -5.94 -20.26 8.72
C VAL A 23 -7.38 -20.12 8.24
N HIS A 24 -7.68 -19.02 7.55
CA HIS A 24 -8.98 -18.78 6.91
C HIS A 24 -8.85 -18.81 5.39
N VAL A 25 -9.72 -19.57 4.72
CA VAL A 25 -9.84 -19.61 3.26
C VAL A 25 -11.28 -19.34 2.88
N GLY A 26 -11.54 -18.26 2.15
CA GLY A 26 -12.87 -17.82 1.75
C GLY A 26 -13.54 -18.73 0.72
N PRO A 27 -14.87 -18.66 0.57
CA PRO A 27 -15.64 -19.52 -0.32
C PRO A 27 -15.18 -19.42 -1.78
N HIS A 28 -15.40 -20.50 -2.54
CA HIS A 28 -15.06 -20.61 -3.96
C HIS A 28 -13.56 -20.42 -4.28
N THR A 29 -12.70 -20.49 -3.27
CA THR A 29 -11.25 -20.50 -3.47
C THR A 29 -10.76 -21.92 -3.73
N THR A 30 -9.92 -22.08 -4.76
CA THR A 30 -9.27 -23.33 -5.12
C THR A 30 -7.77 -23.17 -5.10
N ILE A 31 -7.08 -24.03 -4.36
CA ILE A 31 -5.63 -24.05 -4.29
C ILE A 31 -5.13 -25.43 -4.74
N ARG A 32 -4.23 -25.46 -5.70
CA ARG A 32 -3.56 -26.68 -6.16
C ARG A 32 -2.05 -26.49 -6.17
N ALA A 33 -1.33 -27.38 -5.49
CA ALA A 33 0.14 -27.41 -5.48
C ALA A 33 0.66 -28.85 -5.38
N THR A 34 1.96 -29.11 -5.57
CA THR A 34 2.55 -30.40 -5.13
C THR A 34 2.81 -30.36 -3.63
N GLU A 35 3.42 -29.28 -3.15
CA GLU A 35 3.58 -28.94 -1.74
C GLU A 35 2.84 -27.64 -1.43
N CYS A 36 1.99 -27.65 -0.42
CA CYS A 36 1.29 -26.46 0.07
C CYS A 36 1.60 -26.23 1.55
N VAL A 37 2.19 -25.08 1.85
CA VAL A 37 2.51 -24.64 3.20
C VAL A 37 1.86 -23.27 3.44
N ILE A 38 1.00 -23.19 4.44
CA ILE A 38 0.32 -21.94 4.84
C ILE A 38 0.60 -21.73 6.33
N GLY A 39 1.19 -20.59 6.69
CA GLY A 39 1.55 -20.22 8.06
C GLY A 39 0.36 -19.86 8.94
N ASP A 40 0.66 -19.54 10.20
CA ASP A 40 -0.35 -19.16 11.21
C ASP A 40 -1.04 -17.84 10.83
N ASP A 41 -2.32 -17.72 11.18
CA ASP A 41 -3.13 -16.50 11.02
C ASP A 41 -3.20 -15.95 9.58
N VAL A 42 -3.00 -16.81 8.58
CA VAL A 42 -3.17 -16.44 7.18
C VAL A 42 -4.66 -16.35 6.83
N THR A 43 -5.03 -15.26 6.16
CA THR A 43 -6.38 -15.08 5.60
C THR A 43 -6.31 -15.02 4.08
N ILE A 44 -7.07 -15.88 3.41
CA ILE A 44 -7.22 -15.89 1.95
C ILE A 44 -8.70 -15.62 1.65
N GLY A 45 -8.99 -14.60 0.86
CA GLY A 45 -10.35 -14.23 0.50
C GLY A 45 -11.04 -15.24 -0.42
N SER A 46 -12.26 -14.90 -0.83
CA SER A 46 -13.09 -15.67 -1.75
C SER A 46 -12.64 -15.63 -3.21
N HIS A 47 -13.08 -16.62 -4.00
CA HIS A 47 -12.95 -16.68 -5.46
C HIS A 47 -11.51 -16.63 -5.98
N ASN A 48 -10.55 -17.11 -5.19
CA ASN A 48 -9.16 -17.21 -5.63
C ASN A 48 -8.89 -18.52 -6.38
N ALA A 49 -8.01 -18.49 -7.37
CA ALA A 49 -7.60 -19.68 -8.12
C ALA A 49 -6.07 -19.77 -8.15
N PHE A 50 -5.50 -20.66 -7.35
CA PHE A 50 -4.05 -20.89 -7.29
C PHE A 50 -3.71 -22.22 -7.93
N LEU A 51 -2.90 -22.19 -8.99
CA LEU A 51 -2.37 -23.34 -9.70
C LEU A 51 -0.84 -23.29 -9.69
N VAL A 52 -0.24 -23.94 -8.69
CA VAL A 52 1.19 -23.91 -8.46
C VAL A 52 1.79 -25.27 -8.79
N GLY A 53 2.75 -25.33 -9.71
CA GLY A 53 3.23 -26.61 -10.25
C GLY A 53 4.07 -27.45 -9.28
N GLN A 54 4.71 -26.83 -8.29
CA GLN A 54 5.60 -27.47 -7.33
C GLN A 54 5.27 -27.04 -5.91
N ARG A 55 5.57 -25.79 -5.53
CA ARG A 55 5.46 -25.36 -4.13
C ARG A 55 4.77 -24.02 -4.00
N LEU A 56 3.69 -24.01 -3.22
CA LEU A 56 3.06 -22.81 -2.70
C LEU A 56 3.42 -22.67 -1.22
N GLU A 57 3.98 -21.52 -0.85
CA GLU A 57 4.33 -21.17 0.51
C GLU A 57 3.81 -19.77 0.83
N ILE A 58 3.05 -19.64 1.91
CA ILE A 58 2.49 -18.37 2.40
C ILE A 58 2.88 -18.24 3.87
N GLY A 59 3.66 -17.22 4.21
CA GLY A 59 4.12 -16.94 5.56
C GLY A 59 2.99 -16.47 6.48
N ALA A 60 3.23 -16.54 7.79
CA ALA A 60 2.25 -16.18 8.82
C ALA A 60 1.76 -14.74 8.70
N LEU A 61 0.54 -14.48 9.18
CA LEU A 61 -0.09 -13.15 9.26
C LEU A 61 -0.26 -12.43 7.92
N THR A 62 -0.10 -13.17 6.81
CA THR A 62 -0.32 -12.67 5.45
C THR A 62 -1.82 -12.69 5.13
N THR A 63 -2.29 -11.62 4.51
CA THR A 63 -3.67 -11.50 4.03
C THR A 63 -3.68 -11.44 2.51
N ILE A 64 -4.45 -12.31 1.86
CA ILE A 64 -4.70 -12.31 0.42
C ILE A 64 -6.17 -11.99 0.18
N GLY A 65 -6.45 -11.01 -0.68
CA GLY A 65 -7.78 -10.54 -1.03
C GLY A 65 -8.55 -11.54 -1.91
N HIS A 66 -9.41 -11.01 -2.76
CA HIS A 66 -10.37 -11.79 -3.54
C HIS A 66 -9.99 -11.88 -5.02
N HIS A 67 -10.55 -12.86 -5.73
CA HIS A 67 -10.48 -12.91 -7.20
C HIS A 67 -9.05 -12.90 -7.77
N ASN A 68 -8.06 -13.40 -7.03
CA ASN A 68 -6.69 -13.54 -7.50
C ASN A 68 -6.54 -14.82 -8.34
N ASN A 69 -5.69 -14.75 -9.35
CA ASN A 69 -5.32 -15.90 -10.16
C ASN A 69 -3.81 -16.06 -10.15
N LEU A 70 -3.32 -17.10 -9.47
CA LEU A 70 -1.89 -17.32 -9.28
C LEU A 70 -1.45 -18.60 -9.98
N THR A 71 -0.73 -18.49 -11.10
CA THR A 71 -0.20 -19.64 -11.84
C THR A 71 1.30 -19.52 -12.05
N ALA A 72 2.08 -20.43 -11.46
CA ALA A 72 3.53 -20.52 -11.61
C ALA A 72 4.04 -21.92 -11.21
N ARG A 73 5.33 -22.22 -11.34
CA ARG A 73 5.94 -23.44 -10.77
C ARG A 73 6.09 -23.34 -9.26
N THR A 74 6.64 -22.24 -8.76
CA THR A 74 6.70 -21.98 -7.31
C THR A 74 6.24 -20.58 -7.01
N ILE A 75 5.51 -20.43 -5.91
CA ILE A 75 5.12 -19.14 -5.35
C ILE A 75 5.48 -19.16 -3.88
N ARG A 76 6.33 -18.22 -3.46
CA ARG A 76 6.67 -17.98 -2.04
C ARG A 76 6.27 -16.58 -1.67
N ILE A 77 5.42 -16.45 -0.67
CA ILE A 77 4.97 -15.18 -0.10
C ILE A 77 5.41 -15.18 1.36
N GLY A 78 6.12 -14.14 1.78
CA GLY A 78 6.63 -13.97 3.14
C GLY A 78 5.54 -13.75 4.18
N GLU A 79 5.96 -13.35 5.37
CA GLU A 79 5.09 -13.02 6.49
C GLU A 79 4.60 -11.58 6.41
N TYR A 80 3.45 -11.28 7.02
CA TYR A 80 2.89 -9.93 7.07
C TYR A 80 2.74 -9.26 5.68
N VAL A 81 2.49 -10.05 4.64
CA VAL A 81 2.22 -9.50 3.31
C VAL A 81 0.75 -9.12 3.22
N TYR A 82 0.46 -7.89 2.79
CA TYR A 82 -0.87 -7.53 2.33
C TYR A 82 -0.91 -7.70 0.82
N TRP A 83 -1.72 -8.64 0.36
CA TRP A 83 -1.93 -8.95 -1.04
C TRP A 83 -3.39 -8.69 -1.38
N ASP A 84 -3.66 -7.70 -2.23
CA ASP A 84 -5.01 -7.24 -2.50
C ASP A 84 -5.75 -8.15 -3.51
N SER A 85 -6.85 -7.68 -4.05
CA SER A 85 -7.75 -8.42 -4.92
C SER A 85 -7.37 -8.25 -6.40
N HIS A 86 -7.81 -9.18 -7.24
CA HIS A 86 -7.65 -9.13 -8.70
C HIS A 86 -6.19 -9.10 -9.20
N VAL A 87 -5.23 -9.60 -8.42
CA VAL A 87 -3.85 -9.78 -8.86
C VAL A 87 -3.74 -11.04 -9.70
N THR A 88 -3.01 -10.95 -10.81
CA THR A 88 -2.74 -12.08 -11.70
C THR A 88 -1.25 -12.38 -11.76
N VAL A 89 -0.87 -13.60 -11.36
CA VAL A 89 0.46 -14.18 -11.58
C VAL A 89 0.36 -15.22 -12.70
N GLY A 90 1.19 -15.09 -13.74
CA GLY A 90 1.23 -16.04 -14.84
C GLY A 90 1.25 -15.39 -16.23
N HIS A 91 0.17 -15.52 -17.00
CA HIS A 91 0.07 -15.15 -18.43
C HIS A 91 0.91 -16.00 -19.40
N GLY A 92 1.39 -15.41 -20.50
CA GLY A 92 2.19 -16.09 -21.51
C GLY A 92 3.41 -16.74 -20.88
N GLY A 93 3.65 -18.02 -21.21
CA GLY A 93 4.82 -18.73 -20.76
C GLY A 93 4.84 -19.15 -19.27
N LYS A 94 3.71 -19.04 -18.55
CA LYS A 94 3.58 -19.39 -17.11
C LYS A 94 3.86 -20.85 -16.71
N PHE A 95 4.05 -21.74 -17.68
CA PHE A 95 4.43 -23.15 -17.46
C PHE A 95 5.91 -23.41 -17.75
N SER A 96 6.68 -22.36 -18.04
CA SER A 96 8.12 -22.41 -18.24
C SER A 96 8.82 -23.05 -17.03
N PRO A 97 9.95 -23.77 -17.24
CA PRO A 97 10.79 -24.26 -16.16
C PRO A 97 11.23 -23.18 -15.16
N ASP A 98 11.31 -21.91 -15.60
CA ASP A 98 11.77 -20.77 -14.78
C ASP A 98 10.62 -19.90 -14.24
N ALA A 99 9.36 -20.37 -14.32
CA ALA A 99 8.20 -19.64 -13.83
C ALA A 99 8.12 -19.62 -12.29
N HIS A 100 8.93 -18.79 -11.64
CA HIS A 100 9.02 -18.70 -10.18
C HIS A 100 8.66 -17.28 -9.69
N LEU A 101 7.94 -17.20 -8.55
CA LEU A 101 7.67 -15.95 -7.86
C LEU A 101 8.10 -16.04 -6.40
N THR A 102 8.84 -15.04 -5.95
CA THR A 102 9.16 -14.82 -4.54
C THR A 102 8.73 -13.39 -4.14
N VAL A 103 8.04 -13.26 -3.02
CA VAL A 103 7.69 -11.98 -2.39
C VAL A 103 8.12 -11.99 -0.94
N GLY A 104 9.01 -11.08 -0.56
CA GLY A 104 9.51 -10.94 0.80
C GLY A 104 8.47 -10.37 1.76
N SER A 105 8.74 -10.56 3.06
CA SER A 105 7.86 -10.16 4.16
C SER A 105 7.62 -8.65 4.23
N TYR A 106 6.57 -8.25 4.95
CA TYR A 106 6.19 -6.85 5.20
C TYR A 106 5.94 -6.04 3.92
N SER A 107 5.58 -6.72 2.83
CA SER A 107 5.33 -6.11 1.52
C SER A 107 3.84 -5.90 1.29
N MET A 108 3.51 -4.92 0.45
CA MET A 108 2.16 -4.61 0.04
C MET A 108 2.04 -4.76 -1.48
N ILE A 109 1.11 -5.61 -1.92
CA ILE A 109 0.80 -5.87 -3.34
C ILE A 109 -0.65 -5.41 -3.56
N CYS A 110 -0.83 -4.23 -4.15
CA CYS A 110 -2.15 -3.64 -4.39
C CYS A 110 -2.96 -4.36 -5.48
N ALA A 111 -4.19 -3.89 -5.72
CA ALA A 111 -5.12 -4.55 -6.63
C ALA A 111 -4.70 -4.46 -8.11
N ARG A 112 -5.21 -5.42 -8.90
CA ARG A 112 -5.13 -5.43 -10.38
C ARG A 112 -3.70 -5.45 -10.95
N ILE A 113 -2.74 -5.97 -10.18
CA ILE A 113 -1.35 -6.13 -10.61
C ILE A 113 -1.23 -7.33 -11.56
N THR A 114 -0.35 -7.20 -12.56
CA THR A 114 0.10 -8.30 -13.41
C THR A 114 1.55 -8.65 -13.12
N LEU A 115 1.82 -9.88 -12.70
CA LEU A 115 3.16 -10.44 -12.57
C LEU A 115 3.31 -11.58 -13.58
N ASN A 116 3.99 -11.31 -14.70
CA ASN A 116 4.18 -12.32 -15.73
C ASN A 116 5.39 -13.20 -15.41
N THR A 117 5.14 -14.42 -14.94
CA THR A 117 6.17 -15.40 -14.57
C THR A 117 6.46 -16.36 -15.72
N ASN A 118 6.99 -15.87 -16.85
CA ASN A 118 7.66 -16.75 -17.81
C ASN A 118 9.09 -17.08 -17.39
N HIS A 119 9.77 -16.08 -16.82
CA HIS A 119 10.97 -16.23 -16.01
C HIS A 119 10.70 -15.82 -14.56
N ARG A 120 11.70 -15.99 -13.69
CA ARG A 120 11.57 -15.68 -12.28
C ARG A 120 11.31 -14.19 -12.02
N ILE A 121 10.47 -13.91 -11.04
CA ILE A 121 10.27 -12.59 -10.44
C ILE A 121 10.62 -12.71 -8.96
N ASP A 122 11.63 -11.96 -8.54
CA ASP A 122 12.09 -11.92 -7.15
C ASP A 122 11.78 -10.53 -6.57
N ILE A 123 10.97 -10.47 -5.53
CA ILE A 123 10.56 -9.25 -4.83
C ILE A 123 11.05 -9.33 -3.39
N GLY A 124 11.83 -8.34 -2.96
CA GLY A 124 12.39 -8.26 -1.62
C GLY A 124 11.37 -7.99 -0.51
N GLU A 125 11.88 -7.62 0.65
CA GLU A 125 11.09 -7.26 1.83
C GLU A 125 10.78 -5.77 1.86
N TYR A 126 9.70 -5.39 2.55
CA TYR A 126 9.25 -3.99 2.66
C TYR A 126 9.02 -3.33 1.29
N VAL A 127 8.47 -4.09 0.34
CA VAL A 127 8.19 -3.58 -1.00
C VAL A 127 6.74 -3.15 -1.10
N GLY A 128 6.49 -1.93 -1.57
CA GLY A 128 5.17 -1.45 -1.94
C GLY A 128 4.99 -1.51 -3.46
N ILE A 129 4.02 -2.29 -3.93
CA ILE A 129 3.60 -2.31 -5.34
C ILE A 129 2.19 -1.77 -5.44
N GLY A 130 2.05 -0.61 -6.08
CA GLY A 130 0.80 0.10 -6.28
C GLY A 130 -0.11 -0.57 -7.32
N GLU A 131 -1.35 -0.10 -7.40
CA GLU A 131 -2.36 -0.67 -8.28
C GLU A 131 -1.96 -0.65 -9.76
N ASP A 132 -2.49 -1.60 -10.53
CA ASP A 132 -2.30 -1.67 -11.98
C ASP A 132 -0.82 -1.73 -12.42
N VAL A 133 0.10 -2.13 -11.53
CA VAL A 133 1.51 -2.38 -11.89
C VAL A 133 1.63 -3.63 -12.74
N MET A 134 2.51 -3.59 -13.74
CA MET A 134 2.75 -4.70 -14.66
C MET A 134 4.24 -5.04 -14.68
N VAL A 135 4.58 -6.27 -14.31
CA VAL A 135 5.95 -6.81 -14.38
C VAL A 135 6.00 -7.87 -15.46
N TRP A 136 6.78 -7.62 -16.52
CA TRP A 136 6.94 -8.52 -17.66
C TRP A 136 8.30 -9.19 -17.63
N THR A 137 8.34 -10.50 -17.89
CA THR A 137 9.60 -11.25 -18.01
C THR A 137 9.86 -11.78 -19.41
N HIS A 138 8.93 -11.55 -20.34
CA HIS A 138 9.13 -11.78 -21.76
C HIS A 138 8.42 -10.73 -22.61
N GLY A 139 8.91 -10.52 -23.82
CA GLY A 139 8.27 -9.72 -24.86
C GLY A 139 8.84 -10.10 -26.22
N SER A 140 8.05 -10.80 -27.04
CA SER A 140 8.38 -11.18 -28.41
C SER A 140 7.10 -11.53 -29.15
N PHE A 141 7.00 -11.14 -30.43
CA PHE A 141 5.84 -11.50 -31.27
C PHE A 141 6.22 -11.72 -32.73
N LEU A 142 7.01 -10.81 -33.29
CA LEU A 142 7.44 -10.85 -34.70
C LEU A 142 8.76 -11.64 -34.86
N PRO A 143 9.10 -12.08 -36.09
CA PRO A 143 10.27 -12.91 -36.33
C PRO A 143 11.60 -12.23 -35.97
N ILE A 144 12.31 -12.78 -34.98
CA ILE A 144 13.61 -12.23 -34.51
C ILE A 144 14.65 -12.23 -35.64
N LEU A 145 14.61 -13.23 -36.53
CA LEU A 145 15.54 -13.34 -37.67
C LEU A 145 15.34 -12.22 -38.72
N GLU A 146 14.22 -11.51 -38.68
CA GLU A 146 13.97 -10.32 -39.50
C GLU A 146 14.39 -9.01 -38.80
N GLY A 147 14.95 -9.10 -37.59
CA GLY A 147 15.45 -7.96 -36.81
C GLY A 147 14.43 -7.34 -35.85
N PHE A 148 13.26 -7.96 -35.66
CA PHE A 148 12.29 -7.49 -34.66
C PHE A 148 12.78 -7.73 -33.22
N PRO A 149 12.45 -6.84 -32.28
CA PRO A 149 12.93 -6.93 -30.91
C PRO A 149 12.28 -8.10 -30.17
N ALA A 150 13.09 -8.77 -29.36
CA ALA A 150 12.65 -9.75 -28.39
C ALA A 150 13.51 -9.64 -27.14
N ASP A 151 12.89 -9.67 -25.96
CA ASP A 151 13.61 -9.68 -24.69
C ASP A 151 12.94 -10.69 -23.74
N PHE A 152 13.78 -11.46 -23.05
CA PHE A 152 13.38 -12.53 -22.15
C PHE A 152 14.35 -12.54 -20.98
N GLY A 153 13.83 -12.56 -19.76
CA GLY A 153 14.69 -12.68 -18.61
C GLY A 153 14.01 -12.31 -17.30
N PRO A 154 14.70 -12.60 -16.18
CA PRO A 154 14.17 -12.41 -14.86
C PRO A 154 13.98 -10.94 -14.51
N VAL A 155 13.09 -10.66 -13.57
CA VAL A 155 12.99 -9.35 -12.92
C VAL A 155 13.33 -9.49 -11.44
N SER A 156 14.23 -8.65 -10.95
CA SER A 156 14.59 -8.58 -9.53
C SER A 156 14.28 -7.21 -8.96
N ILE A 157 13.55 -7.18 -7.85
CA ILE A 157 13.16 -6.00 -7.10
C ILE A 157 13.75 -6.15 -5.71
N GLY A 158 14.65 -5.24 -5.32
CA GLY A 158 15.32 -5.26 -4.03
C GLY A 158 14.40 -4.99 -2.83
N HIS A 159 15.01 -4.73 -1.68
CA HIS A 159 14.32 -4.41 -0.43
C HIS A 159 13.98 -2.92 -0.34
N HIS A 160 12.93 -2.57 0.41
CA HIS A 160 12.52 -1.18 0.64
C HIS A 160 12.25 -0.41 -0.67
N VAL A 161 11.62 -1.08 -1.64
CA VAL A 161 11.30 -0.50 -2.94
C VAL A 161 9.86 -0.05 -2.99
N TRP A 162 9.60 1.07 -3.65
CA TRP A 162 8.25 1.49 -3.97
C TRP A 162 8.05 1.63 -5.48
N LEU A 163 7.20 0.77 -6.03
CA LEU A 163 6.68 0.83 -7.39
C LEU A 163 5.26 1.37 -7.32
N PRO A 164 5.03 2.68 -7.48
CA PRO A 164 3.68 3.23 -7.37
C PRO A 164 2.84 2.86 -8.59
N ALA A 165 1.54 3.20 -8.52
CA ALA A 165 0.52 2.74 -9.44
C ALA A 165 0.92 2.90 -10.91
N ARG A 166 0.52 1.93 -11.74
CA ARG A 166 0.76 1.89 -13.20
C ARG A 166 2.23 1.86 -13.63
N THR A 167 3.16 1.56 -12.73
CA THR A 167 4.54 1.29 -13.13
C THR A 167 4.60 0.03 -14.00
N ILE A 168 5.34 0.08 -15.09
CA ILE A 168 5.58 -1.06 -15.97
C ILE A 168 7.06 -1.41 -15.90
N VAL A 169 7.37 -2.66 -15.56
CA VAL A 169 8.74 -3.20 -15.55
C VAL A 169 8.90 -4.12 -16.76
N LEU A 170 9.86 -3.79 -17.62
CA LEU A 170 10.18 -4.61 -18.79
C LEU A 170 11.03 -5.83 -18.40
N PRO A 171 11.14 -6.83 -19.32
CA PRO A 171 11.95 -8.02 -19.08
C PRO A 171 13.40 -7.72 -18.73
N ASN A 172 14.03 -8.66 -18.01
CA ASN A 172 15.46 -8.67 -17.75
C ASN A 172 15.97 -7.43 -17.00
N ARG A 173 15.22 -6.96 -16.00
CA ARG A 173 15.52 -5.74 -15.23
C ARG A 173 15.85 -6.02 -13.77
N ARG A 174 16.80 -5.25 -13.22
CA ARG A 174 17.14 -5.19 -11.80
C ARG A 174 16.79 -3.82 -11.22
N ILE A 175 16.01 -3.82 -10.15
CA ILE A 175 15.72 -2.66 -9.32
C ILE A 175 16.43 -2.87 -7.99
N GLY A 176 17.35 -1.96 -7.65
CA GLY A 176 18.14 -2.00 -6.42
C GLY A 176 17.33 -1.81 -5.14
N ASN A 177 18.02 -1.81 -4.00
CA ASN A 177 17.39 -1.56 -2.69
C ASN A 177 17.08 -0.07 -2.50
N HIS A 178 16.11 0.26 -1.64
CA HIS A 178 15.76 1.65 -1.30
C HIS A 178 15.40 2.52 -2.52
N VAL A 179 14.84 1.90 -3.56
CA VAL A 179 14.46 2.61 -4.78
C VAL A 179 13.02 3.12 -4.67
N VAL A 180 12.83 4.39 -5.03
CA VAL A 180 11.49 4.95 -5.22
C VAL A 180 11.31 5.27 -6.69
N VAL A 181 10.23 4.78 -7.28
CA VAL A 181 9.84 5.06 -8.66
C VAL A 181 8.68 6.06 -8.67
N GLY A 182 8.53 6.89 -9.71
CA GLY A 182 7.33 7.71 -9.93
C GLY A 182 6.19 6.92 -10.58
N THR A 183 4.93 7.30 -10.39
CA THR A 183 3.77 6.61 -11.02
C THR A 183 3.85 6.65 -12.52
N ASN A 184 3.22 5.62 -13.11
CA ASN A 184 3.09 5.50 -14.55
C ASN A 184 4.45 5.47 -15.26
N SER A 185 5.50 5.01 -14.57
CA SER A 185 6.85 4.96 -15.14
C SER A 185 7.06 3.66 -15.91
N LEU A 186 7.87 3.73 -16.98
CA LEU A 186 8.30 2.57 -17.76
C LEU A 186 9.76 2.24 -17.45
N ILE A 187 10.00 1.21 -16.64
CA ILE A 187 11.34 0.75 -16.28
C ILE A 187 11.87 -0.13 -17.40
N ASN A 188 12.63 0.50 -18.31
CA ASN A 188 13.30 -0.16 -19.43
C ASN A 188 14.82 -0.34 -19.22
N LYS A 189 15.36 0.08 -18.09
CA LYS A 189 16.77 -0.09 -17.67
C LYS A 189 16.84 -0.40 -16.19
N ASP A 190 17.96 -0.99 -15.76
CA ASP A 190 18.21 -1.25 -14.35
C ASP A 190 18.27 0.05 -13.54
N LEU A 191 17.82 -0.03 -12.29
CA LEU A 191 17.82 1.07 -11.33
C LEU A 191 18.79 0.75 -10.19
N PRO A 192 19.80 1.60 -9.91
CA PRO A 192 20.74 1.39 -8.82
C PRO A 192 20.09 1.63 -7.46
N ASP A 193 20.73 1.13 -6.41
CA ASP A 193 20.30 1.27 -5.02
C ASP A 193 20.13 2.76 -4.63
N GLY A 194 19.15 3.04 -3.78
CA GLY A 194 18.87 4.35 -3.21
C GLY A 194 18.36 5.39 -4.20
N CYS A 195 18.17 5.06 -5.48
CA CYS A 195 17.82 6.06 -6.47
C CYS A 195 16.33 6.44 -6.43
N LEU A 196 16.09 7.67 -6.85
CA LEU A 196 14.78 8.11 -7.31
C LEU A 196 14.74 8.02 -8.83
N ALA A 197 13.79 7.28 -9.39
CA ALA A 197 13.58 7.18 -10.83
C ALA A 197 12.14 7.54 -11.23
N GLY A 198 11.94 7.96 -12.47
CA GLY A 198 10.59 8.16 -13.00
C GLY A 198 10.53 8.53 -14.48
N GLY A 199 9.34 8.40 -15.07
CA GLY A 199 9.04 8.79 -16.45
C GLY A 199 8.84 7.62 -17.42
N ILE A 200 8.54 7.96 -18.68
CA ILE A 200 8.39 7.00 -19.79
C ILE A 200 9.31 7.47 -20.94
N PRO A 201 10.47 6.82 -21.16
CA PRO A 201 11.08 5.81 -20.30
C PRO A 201 11.57 6.39 -18.96
N ALA A 202 11.69 5.53 -17.96
CA ALA A 202 12.15 5.92 -16.63
C ALA A 202 13.61 6.39 -16.70
N LYS A 203 13.89 7.52 -16.05
CA LYS A 203 15.24 8.06 -15.86
C LYS A 203 15.53 8.19 -14.36
N ILE A 204 16.78 8.04 -13.98
CA ILE A 204 17.24 8.36 -12.64
C ILE A 204 17.16 9.89 -12.49
N LEU A 205 16.30 10.35 -11.59
CA LEU A 205 16.09 11.77 -11.27
C LEU A 205 17.03 12.23 -10.16
N ARG A 206 17.40 11.31 -9.26
CA ARG A 206 18.37 11.55 -8.19
C ARG A 206 19.05 10.25 -7.80
N GLU A 207 20.37 10.30 -7.71
CA GLU A 207 21.19 9.21 -7.17
C GLU A 207 21.27 9.33 -5.64
N ASN A 208 21.37 8.18 -4.94
CA ASN A 208 21.52 8.12 -3.47
C ASN A 208 20.50 8.99 -2.71
N ALA A 209 19.26 9.00 -3.18
CA ALA A 209 18.17 9.76 -2.59
C ALA A 209 17.67 9.15 -1.28
N TYR A 210 17.76 7.83 -1.14
CA TYR A 210 17.17 7.07 -0.04
C TYR A 210 18.09 5.95 0.49
N PRO A 211 18.00 5.64 1.79
CA PRO A 211 17.30 6.41 2.82
C PRO A 211 18.01 7.77 3.06
N SER A 212 17.33 8.70 3.73
CA SER A 212 17.97 9.96 4.12
C SER A 212 18.86 9.71 5.34
N HIS A 213 20.15 10.03 5.21
CA HIS A 213 21.14 9.90 6.28
C HIS A 213 21.40 11.21 7.05
N ASP A 214 20.41 12.10 7.15
CA ASP A 214 20.52 13.36 7.91
C ASP A 214 20.02 13.13 9.35
N PRO A 215 20.91 12.95 10.35
CA PRO A 215 20.50 12.62 11.71
C PRO A 215 19.77 13.78 12.39
N ALA A 216 20.15 15.03 12.07
CA ALA A 216 19.55 16.22 12.67
C ALA A 216 18.11 16.40 12.19
N ARG A 217 17.88 16.21 10.90
CA ARG A 217 16.52 16.15 10.33
C ARG A 217 15.70 15.06 11.00
N ASN A 218 16.24 13.84 11.10
CA ASN A 218 15.51 12.69 11.65
C ASN A 218 15.16 12.90 13.13
N ALA A 219 16.11 13.37 13.94
CA ALA A 219 15.86 13.69 15.35
C ALA A 219 14.82 14.80 15.53
N THR A 220 14.86 15.83 14.68
CA THR A 220 13.85 16.90 14.67
C THR A 220 12.46 16.35 14.39
N LEU A 221 12.34 15.49 13.37
CA LEU A 221 11.07 14.83 13.03
C LEU A 221 10.56 13.96 14.17
N VAL A 222 11.42 13.14 14.81
CA VAL A 222 11.01 12.31 15.95
C VAL A 222 10.52 13.16 17.12
N ARG A 223 11.23 14.24 17.48
CA ARG A 223 10.80 15.14 18.55
C ARG A 223 9.46 15.79 18.24
N GLN A 224 9.25 16.20 17.00
CA GLN A 224 7.96 16.68 16.54
C GLN A 224 6.92 15.57 16.71
N VAL A 225 7.20 14.34 16.25
CA VAL A 225 6.39 13.12 16.37
C VAL A 225 5.88 12.86 17.80
N LEU A 226 6.73 13.11 18.80
CA LEU A 226 6.33 12.98 20.19
C LEU A 226 5.49 14.15 20.69
N ALA A 227 5.79 15.38 20.27
CA ALA A 227 5.05 16.57 20.70
C ALA A 227 3.57 16.49 20.32
N ASP A 228 3.22 16.30 19.04
CA ASP A 228 1.79 16.24 18.67
C ASP A 228 1.10 14.98 19.23
N TYR A 229 1.83 13.89 19.54
CA TYR A 229 1.20 12.77 20.23
C TYR A 229 0.87 13.12 21.68
N ALA A 230 1.75 13.82 22.39
CA ALA A 230 1.50 14.22 23.76
C ALA A 230 0.25 15.11 23.86
N GLU A 231 0.07 16.04 22.91
CA GLU A 231 -1.15 16.87 22.82
C GLU A 231 -2.41 16.01 22.57
N LEU A 232 -2.30 15.05 21.64
CA LEU A 232 -3.37 14.11 21.33
C LEU A 232 -3.75 13.21 22.51
N ALA A 233 -2.74 12.66 23.20
CA ALA A 233 -2.91 11.78 24.34
C ALA A 233 -3.59 12.52 25.49
N ALA A 234 -3.13 13.75 25.80
CA ALA A 234 -3.77 14.61 26.79
C ALA A 234 -5.24 14.88 26.47
N TYR A 235 -5.56 15.16 25.20
CA TYR A 235 -6.95 15.33 24.79
C TYR A 235 -7.80 14.06 24.99
N LYS A 236 -7.23 12.88 24.72
CA LYS A 236 -7.91 11.58 24.88
C LYS A 236 -7.97 11.09 26.33
N ASP A 237 -7.48 11.87 27.28
CA ASP A 237 -7.28 11.46 28.67
C ASP A 237 -6.42 10.19 28.79
N LEU A 238 -5.36 10.13 27.97
CA LEU A 238 -4.36 9.07 27.97
C LEU A 238 -3.06 9.61 28.58
N HIS A 239 -2.61 8.98 29.67
CA HIS A 239 -1.33 9.31 30.30
C HIS A 239 -0.19 8.59 29.58
N ALA A 240 0.45 9.30 28.64
CA ALA A 240 1.61 8.81 27.89
C ALA A 240 2.89 9.54 28.32
N GLU A 241 3.81 8.83 28.97
CA GLU A 241 5.16 9.31 29.24
C GLU A 241 6.08 8.99 28.06
N LEU A 242 6.43 10.02 27.28
CA LEU A 242 7.21 9.88 26.06
C LEU A 242 8.66 10.32 26.27
N HIS A 243 9.61 9.46 25.92
CA HIS A 243 11.04 9.78 25.94
C HIS A 243 11.72 9.32 24.66
N TYR A 244 12.48 10.20 24.02
CA TYR A 244 13.32 9.86 22.86
C TYR A 244 14.79 9.81 23.25
N ASP A 245 15.39 8.62 23.14
CA ASP A 245 16.83 8.42 23.22
C ASP A 245 17.41 8.47 21.80
N GLU A 246 17.95 9.63 21.43
CA GLU A 246 18.52 9.88 20.10
C GLU A 246 19.76 9.02 19.83
N ALA A 247 20.56 8.71 20.86
CA ALA A 247 21.76 7.91 20.68
C ALA A 247 21.44 6.44 20.39
N ARG A 248 20.34 5.92 20.97
CA ARG A 248 19.88 4.54 20.74
C ARG A 248 18.81 4.41 19.67
N GLN A 249 18.35 5.52 19.10
CA GLN A 249 17.20 5.57 18.19
C GLN A 249 15.99 4.83 18.79
N THR A 250 15.68 5.09 20.06
CA THR A 250 14.51 4.49 20.74
C THR A 250 13.54 5.53 21.25
N ILE A 251 12.26 5.26 21.08
CA ILE A 251 11.17 5.98 21.74
C ILE A 251 10.63 5.08 22.83
N ARG A 252 10.53 5.60 24.06
CA ARG A 252 9.81 4.95 25.13
C ARG A 252 8.45 5.64 25.31
N CYS A 253 7.37 4.87 25.31
CA CYS A 253 6.03 5.29 25.73
C CYS A 253 5.67 4.46 26.97
N ASN A 254 5.67 5.09 28.15
CA ASN A 254 5.58 4.42 29.45
C ASN A 254 6.66 3.33 29.59
N GLU A 255 6.29 2.05 29.68
CA GLU A 255 7.23 0.92 29.77
C GLU A 255 7.54 0.27 28.41
N VAL A 256 6.82 0.65 27.34
CA VAL A 256 7.03 0.07 26.00
C VAL A 256 8.10 0.85 25.26
N VAL A 257 9.07 0.13 24.72
CA VAL A 257 10.17 0.67 23.93
C VAL A 257 9.96 0.35 22.45
N PHE A 258 9.99 1.38 21.62
CA PHE A 258 9.94 1.33 20.17
C PHE A 258 11.34 1.65 19.64
N ASN A 259 11.99 0.68 18.99
CA ASN A 259 13.29 0.89 18.37
C ASN A 259 13.11 1.32 16.91
N LEU A 260 13.59 2.52 16.56
CA LEU A 260 13.36 3.13 15.25
C LEU A 260 14.22 2.50 14.15
N ASP A 261 15.39 1.97 14.49
CA ASP A 261 16.29 1.33 13.52
C ASP A 261 15.79 -0.08 13.13
N THR A 262 15.33 -0.85 14.11
CA THR A 262 14.89 -2.24 13.92
C THR A 262 13.39 -2.39 13.73
N LEU A 263 12.62 -1.32 13.97
CA LEU A 263 11.16 -1.28 14.00
C LEU A 263 10.53 -2.29 14.98
N LYS A 264 11.33 -2.84 15.91
CA LYS A 264 10.86 -3.76 16.95
C LYS A 264 10.33 -2.99 18.14
N THR A 265 9.31 -3.57 18.77
CA THR A 265 8.72 -3.06 20.00
C THR A 265 8.83 -4.09 21.09
N HIS A 266 9.10 -3.63 22.32
CA HIS A 266 9.25 -4.49 23.49
C HIS A 266 8.51 -3.88 24.67
N GLY A 267 7.73 -4.71 25.37
CA GLY A 267 6.97 -4.30 26.55
C GLY A 267 5.54 -4.84 26.52
N THR A 268 4.77 -4.50 27.55
CA THR A 268 3.36 -4.86 27.64
C THR A 268 2.52 -3.69 27.14
N PHE A 269 1.71 -3.94 26.12
CA PHE A 269 0.83 -2.93 25.54
C PHE A 269 -0.44 -2.77 26.37
N THR A 270 -0.77 -1.52 26.69
CA THR A 270 -2.10 -1.11 27.17
C THR A 270 -2.80 -0.28 26.09
N ARG A 271 -3.97 0.25 26.40
CA ARG A 271 -4.70 1.17 25.50
C ARG A 271 -3.85 2.38 25.08
N VAL A 272 -2.96 2.87 25.93
CA VAL A 272 -2.12 4.05 25.63
C VAL A 272 -1.08 3.72 24.57
N GLU A 273 -0.33 2.62 24.73
CA GLU A 273 0.74 2.26 23.80
C GLU A 273 0.20 1.74 22.47
N GLU A 274 -0.98 1.11 22.49
CA GLU A 274 -1.74 0.76 21.28
C GLU A 274 -2.14 2.02 20.49
N ASP A 275 -2.70 3.02 21.16
CA ASP A 275 -3.07 4.30 20.54
C ASP A 275 -1.84 5.04 19.99
N PHE A 276 -0.73 5.02 20.72
CA PHE A 276 0.53 5.62 20.26
C PHE A 276 1.09 4.92 19.02
N ARG A 277 1.10 3.58 19.02
CA ARG A 277 1.55 2.79 17.87
C ARG A 277 0.72 3.13 16.62
N ASP A 278 -0.59 3.23 16.77
CA ASP A 278 -1.50 3.60 15.68
C ASP A 278 -1.30 5.05 15.23
N PHE A 279 -1.00 5.96 16.15
CA PHE A 279 -0.64 7.32 15.81
C PHE A 279 0.65 7.41 14.97
N LEU A 280 1.71 6.72 15.39
CA LEU A 280 2.99 6.69 14.66
C LEU A 280 2.79 6.23 13.21
N ARG A 281 1.88 5.28 12.98
CA ARG A 281 1.52 4.81 11.62
C ARG A 281 0.84 5.88 10.77
N ARG A 282 0.12 6.83 11.37
CA ARG A 282 -0.74 7.82 10.66
C ARG A 282 -0.06 9.16 10.36
N ARG A 283 0.98 9.54 11.09
CA ARG A 283 1.53 10.91 11.11
C ARG A 283 2.28 11.38 9.84
N GLY A 284 2.34 10.57 8.79
CA GLY A 284 3.05 10.90 7.54
C GLY A 284 2.27 11.71 6.50
N ILE A 285 1.01 12.09 6.74
CA ILE A 285 0.10 12.59 5.68
C ILE A 285 0.13 14.14 5.60
N LYS A 286 0.43 14.69 4.41
CA LYS A 286 0.42 16.13 4.11
C LYS A 286 -0.28 16.42 2.79
N PHE A 287 -0.84 17.62 2.62
CA PHE A 287 -1.33 18.10 1.32
C PHE A 287 -0.17 18.53 0.41
N TYR A 288 -0.43 18.63 -0.90
CA TYR A 288 0.59 19.09 -1.88
C TYR A 288 1.07 20.52 -1.69
N THR A 289 0.39 21.29 -0.86
CA THR A 289 0.85 22.61 -0.41
C THR A 289 1.97 22.52 0.63
N GLY A 290 2.31 21.31 1.10
CA GLY A 290 3.20 21.07 2.23
C GLY A 290 2.53 21.25 3.60
N GLN A 291 1.27 21.73 3.62
CA GLN A 291 0.50 21.86 4.86
C GLN A 291 0.11 20.47 5.40
N PRO A 292 0.16 20.25 6.72
CA PRO A 292 -0.29 19.01 7.33
C PRO A 292 -1.75 18.70 6.98
N PHE A 293 -2.05 17.42 6.78
CA PHE A 293 -3.44 16.96 6.76
C PHE A 293 -3.96 16.91 8.20
N THR A 294 -5.09 17.56 8.46
CA THR A 294 -5.64 17.65 9.82
C THR A 294 -7.10 17.23 9.90
N SER A 295 -7.56 16.95 11.13
CA SER A 295 -8.97 16.73 11.46
C SER A 295 -9.87 17.90 11.05
N ALA A 296 -9.34 19.13 11.03
CA ALA A 296 -10.07 20.31 10.59
C ALA A 296 -10.46 20.24 9.11
N ASP A 297 -9.63 19.62 8.26
CA ASP A 297 -9.93 19.39 6.85
C ASP A 297 -11.06 18.37 6.69
N VAL A 298 -11.09 17.33 7.53
CA VAL A 298 -12.19 16.35 7.57
C VAL A 298 -13.50 17.02 7.96
N ALA A 299 -13.50 17.81 9.04
CA ALA A 299 -14.71 18.52 9.47
C ALA A 299 -15.19 19.56 8.46
N PHE A 300 -14.26 20.28 7.81
CA PHE A 300 -14.58 21.19 6.72
C PHE A 300 -15.26 20.44 5.57
N THR A 301 -14.68 19.33 5.13
CA THR A 301 -15.22 18.51 4.04
C THR A 301 -16.63 18.03 4.35
N TRP A 302 -16.86 17.51 5.55
CA TRP A 302 -18.19 17.07 5.95
C TRP A 302 -19.21 18.21 5.97
N ARG A 303 -18.86 19.38 6.53
CA ARG A 303 -19.75 20.56 6.53
C ARG A 303 -20.05 21.03 5.11
N ALA A 304 -19.06 20.98 4.22
CA ALA A 304 -19.22 21.31 2.82
C ALA A 304 -20.22 20.36 2.12
N VAL A 305 -20.05 19.04 2.26
CA VAL A 305 -20.96 18.05 1.63
C VAL A 305 -22.38 18.16 2.16
N LYS A 306 -22.56 18.43 3.48
CA LYS A 306 -23.88 18.63 4.11
C LYS A 306 -24.56 19.93 3.67
N ASN A 307 -23.81 20.91 3.14
CA ASN A 307 -24.38 22.16 2.66
C ASN A 307 -25.29 21.89 1.44
N PRO A 308 -26.59 22.22 1.49
CA PRO A 308 -27.50 21.99 0.37
C PRO A 308 -27.07 22.73 -0.90
N ALA A 309 -26.39 23.88 -0.77
CA ALA A 309 -25.93 24.70 -1.89
C ALA A 309 -24.70 24.11 -2.62
N PHE A 310 -23.95 23.19 -2.01
CA PHE A 310 -22.83 22.54 -2.67
C PHE A 310 -23.31 21.33 -3.49
N ILE A 311 -22.97 21.29 -4.77
CA ILE A 311 -23.29 20.19 -5.68
C ILE A 311 -22.17 19.15 -5.59
N ALA A 312 -22.22 18.32 -4.55
CA ALA A 312 -21.30 17.20 -4.37
C ALA A 312 -21.67 16.01 -5.29
N GLU A 313 -20.68 15.18 -5.63
CA GLU A 313 -20.87 13.94 -6.42
C GLU A 313 -21.84 12.96 -5.77
N SER A 314 -21.84 12.90 -4.43
CA SER A 314 -22.86 12.24 -3.62
C SER A 314 -23.02 13.02 -2.30
N LYS A 315 -24.16 12.86 -1.63
CA LYS A 315 -24.39 13.33 -0.25
C LYS A 315 -24.80 12.20 0.69
N ASP A 316 -24.76 10.97 0.19
CA ASP A 316 -25.33 9.81 0.87
C ASP A 316 -24.66 9.59 2.23
N GLY A 317 -25.49 9.31 3.23
CA GLY A 317 -25.08 9.05 4.61
C GLY A 317 -24.46 10.22 5.39
N THR A 318 -24.35 11.43 4.80
CA THR A 318 -23.95 12.63 5.57
C THR A 318 -25.00 13.06 6.59
N GLU A 319 -26.27 12.70 6.35
CA GLU A 319 -27.40 12.96 7.25
C GLU A 319 -27.33 12.14 8.55
N GLU A 320 -26.67 10.98 8.53
CA GLU A 320 -26.52 10.10 9.70
C GLU A 320 -25.60 10.71 10.76
N ILE A 321 -24.73 11.65 10.37
CA ILE A 321 -23.81 12.34 11.27
C ILE A 321 -24.47 13.62 11.78
N VAL A 322 -24.68 13.70 13.10
CA VAL A 322 -25.32 14.84 13.75
C VAL A 322 -24.31 15.86 14.26
N ALA A 323 -23.08 15.43 14.58
CA ALA A 323 -22.01 16.33 14.98
C ALA A 323 -20.63 15.80 14.57
N ILE A 324 -19.73 16.73 14.23
CA ILE A 324 -18.30 16.46 14.09
C ILE A 324 -17.51 17.42 14.97
N GLU A 325 -16.71 16.85 15.86
CA GLU A 325 -15.80 17.56 16.74
C GLU A 325 -14.35 17.30 16.31
N THR A 326 -13.53 18.35 16.29
CA THR A 326 -12.10 18.30 15.93
C THR A 326 -11.27 18.80 17.10
N PRO A 327 -11.16 17.99 18.14
CA PRO A 327 -10.58 18.43 19.40
C PRO A 327 -9.08 18.76 19.35
N ASN A 328 -8.37 18.16 18.40
CA ASN A 328 -6.98 18.45 18.08
C ASN A 328 -6.76 18.17 16.60
N ALA A 329 -5.59 18.51 16.08
CA ALA A 329 -5.27 18.43 14.65
C ALA A 329 -5.35 17.02 14.04
N LEU A 330 -5.40 15.94 14.83
CA LEU A 330 -5.29 14.56 14.32
C LEU A 330 -6.47 13.66 14.75
N THR A 331 -7.50 14.24 15.36
CA THR A 331 -8.68 13.50 15.84
C THR A 331 -9.96 14.10 15.30
N VAL A 332 -10.83 13.24 14.78
CA VAL A 332 -12.20 13.56 14.40
C VAL A 332 -13.13 12.67 15.22
N ILE A 333 -14.09 13.28 15.91
CA ILE A 333 -15.16 12.56 16.61
C ILE A 333 -16.46 12.80 15.84
N CYS A 334 -16.97 11.74 15.21
CA CYS A 334 -18.27 11.77 14.53
C CYS A 334 -19.35 11.20 15.45
N ARG A 335 -20.39 11.98 15.75
CA ARG A 335 -21.59 11.52 16.45
C ARG A 335 -22.67 11.19 15.44
N TYR A 336 -23.22 9.98 15.54
CA TYR A 336 -24.25 9.49 14.64
C TYR A 336 -25.64 9.54 15.29
N ALA A 337 -26.68 9.78 14.49
CA ALA A 337 -28.08 9.74 14.94
C ALA A 337 -28.53 8.31 15.27
N THR A 338 -28.00 7.32 14.57
CA THR A 338 -28.36 5.91 14.66
C THR A 338 -27.13 5.03 14.52
N VAL A 339 -27.17 3.81 15.06
CA VAL A 339 -26.12 2.81 14.82
C VAL A 339 -26.23 2.33 13.37
N SER A 340 -25.21 2.62 12.56
CA SER A 340 -25.17 2.31 11.12
C SER A 340 -23.90 1.49 10.81
N PRO A 341 -24.01 0.25 10.32
CA PRO A 341 -22.85 -0.61 10.03
C PRO A 341 -22.08 -0.16 8.78
N THR A 342 -22.64 0.71 7.95
CA THR A 342 -22.02 1.23 6.72
C THR A 342 -21.20 2.50 6.94
N PHE A 343 -21.03 2.95 8.19
CA PHE A 343 -20.40 4.22 8.51
C PHE A 343 -18.98 4.40 7.92
N ALA A 344 -18.17 3.33 7.91
CA ALA A 344 -16.82 3.37 7.39
C ALA A 344 -16.83 3.61 5.87
N THR A 345 -17.69 2.91 5.13
CA THR A 345 -17.81 3.08 3.68
C THR A 345 -18.32 4.45 3.27
N THR A 346 -19.20 5.06 4.07
CA THR A 346 -19.79 6.38 3.80
C THR A 346 -18.80 7.53 3.98
N LEU A 347 -17.97 7.50 5.04
CA LEU A 347 -17.04 8.61 5.33
C LEU A 347 -15.88 8.71 4.33
N PHE A 348 -15.45 7.58 3.78
CA PHE A 348 -14.30 7.49 2.87
C PHE A 348 -14.67 7.56 1.38
N THR A 349 -15.96 7.75 1.05
CA THR A 349 -16.40 7.96 -0.34
C THR A 349 -15.95 9.34 -0.86
N PHE A 350 -15.75 10.31 0.04
CA PHE A 350 -15.36 11.67 -0.34
C PHE A 350 -13.87 11.91 -0.14
N GLY A 351 -13.20 12.45 -1.16
CA GLY A 351 -11.87 13.00 -1.00
C GLY A 351 -11.87 14.16 0.00
N ILE A 352 -10.91 14.18 0.92
CA ILE A 352 -10.83 15.25 1.92
C ILE A 352 -10.39 16.55 1.26
N LEU A 353 -11.23 17.58 1.38
CA LEU A 353 -11.00 18.92 0.87
C LEU A 353 -10.04 19.69 1.79
N PRO A 354 -8.98 20.32 1.25
CA PRO A 354 -8.06 21.14 2.03
C PRO A 354 -8.77 22.42 2.51
N ARG A 355 -9.11 22.49 3.79
CA ARG A 355 -9.81 23.63 4.40
C ARG A 355 -9.06 24.93 4.14
N HIS A 356 -7.74 24.89 4.30
CA HIS A 356 -6.87 26.06 4.13
C HIS A 356 -6.90 26.69 2.73
N LEU A 357 -7.39 25.98 1.70
CA LEU A 357 -7.56 26.52 0.34
C LEU A 357 -9.00 26.89 0.01
N LEU A 358 -9.97 26.25 0.67
CA LEU A 358 -11.37 26.22 0.22
C LEU A 358 -12.35 26.87 1.18
N GLU A 359 -11.92 27.17 2.40
CA GLU A 359 -12.75 27.91 3.36
C GLU A 359 -13.07 29.32 2.83
N GLY A 360 -14.37 29.63 2.72
CA GLY A 360 -14.85 30.91 2.20
C GLY A 360 -14.91 31.00 0.67
N VAL A 361 -14.54 29.95 -0.06
CA VAL A 361 -14.64 29.89 -1.53
C VAL A 361 -15.93 29.16 -1.93
N ASP A 362 -16.59 29.60 -3.00
CA ASP A 362 -17.73 28.85 -3.58
C ASP A 362 -17.22 27.58 -4.27
N LEU A 363 -17.48 26.44 -3.63
CA LEU A 363 -17.02 25.12 -4.06
C LEU A 363 -17.60 24.68 -5.42
N ASN A 364 -18.73 25.25 -5.86
CA ASN A 364 -19.32 24.91 -7.16
C ASN A 364 -18.58 25.56 -8.33
N THR A 365 -17.86 26.66 -8.07
CA THR A 365 -17.17 27.46 -9.09
C THR A 365 -15.65 27.52 -8.85
N ALA A 366 -15.17 26.96 -7.74
CA ALA A 366 -13.76 26.92 -7.38
C ALA A 366 -12.93 26.20 -8.45
N SER A 367 -11.79 26.81 -8.80
CA SER A 367 -10.79 26.22 -9.71
C SER A 367 -10.15 24.94 -9.19
N TYR A 368 -10.39 24.60 -7.91
CA TYR A 368 -9.98 23.34 -7.30
C TYR A 368 -10.48 22.10 -8.06
N GLY A 369 -11.69 22.16 -8.64
CA GLY A 369 -12.22 21.07 -9.47
C GLY A 369 -11.38 20.81 -10.72
N ASP A 370 -10.68 21.84 -11.22
CA ASP A 370 -9.79 21.73 -12.39
C ASP A 370 -8.33 21.42 -12.01
N LYS A 371 -7.93 21.70 -10.75
CA LYS A 371 -6.59 21.46 -10.20
C LYS A 371 -6.66 20.98 -8.75
N PRO A 372 -7.06 19.72 -8.51
CA PRO A 372 -7.26 19.22 -7.16
C PRO A 372 -5.92 19.10 -6.41
N ILE A 373 -5.96 19.45 -5.13
CA ILE A 373 -4.82 19.34 -4.20
C ILE A 373 -5.16 18.25 -3.19
N GLY A 374 -4.43 17.14 -3.26
CA GLY A 374 -4.63 15.97 -2.39
C GLY A 374 -3.46 15.73 -1.44
N THR A 375 -3.45 14.55 -0.83
CA THR A 375 -2.38 14.06 0.06
C THR A 375 -1.68 12.82 -0.48
N GLY A 376 -2.10 12.34 -1.66
CA GLY A 376 -1.57 11.15 -2.31
C GLY A 376 -0.24 11.39 -3.05
N PRO A 377 0.31 10.41 -3.75
CA PRO A 377 1.66 10.54 -4.28
C PRO A 377 1.83 11.44 -5.54
N PHE A 378 0.75 11.92 -6.17
CA PHE A 378 0.79 12.67 -7.44
C PHE A 378 -0.12 13.91 -7.45
N MET A 379 0.42 15.04 -7.91
CA MET A 379 -0.28 16.31 -8.10
C MET A 379 -0.83 16.40 -9.52
N VAL A 380 -2.07 16.86 -9.69
CA VAL A 380 -2.60 17.18 -11.03
C VAL A 380 -1.96 18.48 -11.54
N THR A 381 -1.25 18.40 -12.65
CA THR A 381 -0.57 19.55 -13.29
C THR A 381 -1.30 20.07 -14.51
N ALA A 382 -2.09 19.22 -15.18
CA ALA A 382 -3.04 19.65 -16.20
C ALA A 382 -4.28 18.76 -16.19
N PHE A 383 -5.45 19.36 -16.41
CA PHE A 383 -6.68 18.62 -16.63
C PHE A 383 -7.37 19.17 -17.87
N LYS A 384 -7.51 18.31 -18.90
CA LYS A 384 -8.27 18.62 -20.11
C LYS A 384 -9.48 17.70 -20.17
N ARG A 385 -10.65 18.27 -19.87
CA ARG A 385 -11.93 17.57 -19.77
C ARG A 385 -12.18 16.70 -21.02
N GLY A 386 -12.55 15.45 -20.79
CA GLY A 386 -12.84 14.47 -21.85
C GLY A 386 -11.63 14.01 -22.66
N GLN A 387 -10.40 14.41 -22.29
CA GLN A 387 -9.18 14.01 -23.00
C GLN A 387 -8.15 13.37 -22.08
N TYR A 388 -7.60 14.12 -21.13
CA TYR A 388 -6.51 13.64 -20.26
C TYR A 388 -6.41 14.39 -18.94
N VAL A 389 -5.79 13.73 -17.96
CA VAL A 389 -5.27 14.33 -16.72
C VAL A 389 -3.76 14.08 -16.71
N LEU A 390 -2.97 15.14 -16.57
CA LEU A 390 -1.52 15.07 -16.39
C LEU A 390 -1.23 15.21 -14.90
N THR A 391 -0.36 14.35 -14.39
CA THR A 391 0.07 14.40 -12.99
C THR A 391 1.58 14.39 -12.87
N GLU A 392 2.12 15.12 -11.91
CA GLU A 392 3.54 15.09 -11.53
C GLU A 392 3.70 14.61 -10.09
N ARG A 393 4.85 14.02 -9.77
CA ARG A 393 5.14 13.56 -8.40
C ARG A 393 5.13 14.75 -7.44
N PHE A 394 4.46 14.61 -6.30
CA PHE A 394 4.62 15.57 -5.21
C PHE A 394 6.04 15.46 -4.62
N PRO A 395 6.86 16.53 -4.60
CA PRO A 395 8.26 16.46 -4.17
C PRO A 395 8.45 16.38 -2.64
N GLY A 396 7.38 16.54 -1.85
CA GLY A 396 7.41 16.75 -0.40
C GLY A 396 7.11 15.53 0.46
#